data_AF-A0A9D4XDF6-F1
#
_entry.id   AF-A0A9D4XDF6-F1
#
_cell.length_a   1.000
_cell.length_b   1.000
_cell.length_c   1.000
_cell.angle_alpha   90.00
_cell.angle_beta   90.00
_cell.angle_gamma   90.00
#
_symmetry.space_group_name_H-M   'P 1'
#
loop_
_entity.id
_entity.type
_entity.pdbx_description
1 polymer ?
#
loop_
_entity_poly.entity_id
_entity_poly.type
_entity_poly.pdbx_seq_one_letter_code
_entity_poly.pdbx_strand_id
1 'polypeptide(L)'
;MSSSSSSKRHPTYHGIRSRGGKWVTEIREPRKTNRIWLGTFPTPEMAAAAYDVAAMALKGRDAVLNFPDRASMYPVPASNSADDIRNAAIAAAEFMNAESTNGAGFEVNPSYQTDQFLDEEAIFSMPSLMVAMAEGMMLSPPRMNPPPSDYSHDQYYTMGQSLWNHF
;
A
#
# COMPACT_ATOMS: atom_id res chain seq x y z
N MET A 1 -44.93 11.97 -22.75
CA MET A 1 -43.76 11.26 -23.31
C MET A 1 -42.55 11.67 -22.50
N SER A 2 -42.20 10.90 -21.47
CA SER A 2 -41.04 11.19 -20.62
C SER A 2 -39.88 10.32 -21.10
N SER A 3 -38.99 10.90 -21.88
CA SER A 3 -37.75 10.27 -22.32
C SER A 3 -36.85 10.06 -21.10
N SER A 4 -36.87 8.87 -20.53
CA SER A 4 -35.85 8.43 -19.58
C SER A 4 -34.53 8.31 -20.34
N SER A 5 -33.73 9.37 -20.33
CA SER A 5 -32.33 9.32 -20.76
C SER A 5 -31.64 8.27 -19.88
N SER A 6 -31.46 7.07 -20.41
CA SER A 6 -30.55 6.07 -19.85
C SER A 6 -29.15 6.63 -20.00
N SER A 7 -28.77 7.52 -19.09
CA SER A 7 -27.38 7.79 -18.80
C SER A 7 -26.77 6.41 -18.59
N LYS A 8 -25.79 6.08 -19.43
CA LYS A 8 -24.99 4.85 -19.32
C LYS A 8 -24.23 4.98 -17.99
N ARG A 9 -24.92 4.73 -16.89
CA ARG A 9 -24.39 4.85 -15.54
C ARG A 9 -23.30 3.79 -15.43
N HIS A 10 -22.06 4.23 -15.31
CA HIS A 10 -20.94 3.33 -15.04
C HIS A 10 -21.29 2.46 -13.82
N PRO A 11 -20.88 1.17 -13.82
CA PRO A 11 -21.08 0.30 -12.67
C PRO A 11 -20.58 1.00 -11.40
N THR A 12 -21.49 1.21 -10.44
CA THR A 12 -21.15 1.88 -9.19
C THR A 12 -20.77 0.81 -8.17
N TYR A 13 -19.49 0.48 -8.11
CA TYR A 13 -18.96 -0.45 -7.11
C TYR A 13 -18.91 0.18 -5.72
N HIS A 14 -19.00 -0.66 -4.70
CA HIS A 14 -19.06 -0.29 -3.29
C HIS A 14 -17.66 -0.25 -2.69
N GLY A 15 -17.45 0.63 -1.71
CA GLY A 15 -16.17 0.69 -0.98
C GLY A 15 -15.03 1.40 -1.72
N ILE A 16 -15.28 1.90 -2.94
CA ILE A 16 -14.28 2.59 -3.75
C ILE A 16 -14.63 4.06 -3.95
N ARG A 17 -13.60 4.91 -4.11
CA ARG A 17 -13.74 6.33 -4.46
C ARG A 17 -12.75 6.71 -5.55
N SER A 18 -13.15 7.60 -6.46
CA SER A 18 -12.25 8.12 -7.49
C SER A 18 -11.56 9.40 -7.01
N ARG A 19 -10.25 9.51 -7.23
CA ARG A 19 -9.45 10.71 -6.97
C ARG A 19 -8.42 10.90 -8.08
N GLY A 20 -8.59 11.94 -8.89
CA GLY A 20 -7.64 12.29 -9.95
C GLY A 20 -7.41 11.17 -10.97
N GLY A 21 -8.46 10.40 -11.32
CA GLY A 21 -8.36 9.28 -12.26
C GLY A 21 -7.83 7.97 -11.67
N LYS A 22 -7.48 7.94 -10.38
CA LYS A 22 -7.16 6.70 -9.65
C LYS A 22 -8.32 6.28 -8.76
N TRP A 23 -8.44 4.98 -8.54
CA TRP A 23 -9.47 4.38 -7.69
C TRP A 23 -8.86 3.97 -6.36
N VAL A 24 -9.44 4.46 -5.29
CA VAL A 24 -8.98 4.25 -3.93
C VAL A 24 -9.94 3.32 -3.23
N THR A 25 -9.43 2.30 -2.54
CA THR A 25 -10.24 1.40 -1.71
C THR A 25 -9.70 1.31 -0.28
N GLU A 26 -10.62 1.39 0.68
CA GLU A 26 -10.36 1.32 2.11
C GLU A 26 -11.57 0.65 2.80
N ILE A 27 -11.32 -0.04 3.91
CA ILE A 27 -12.39 -0.71 4.67
C ILE A 27 -12.35 -0.33 6.14
N ARG A 28 -13.52 -0.26 6.76
CA ARG A 28 -13.67 -0.08 8.21
C ARG A 28 -13.82 -1.44 8.86
N GLU A 29 -13.03 -1.67 9.91
CA GLU A 29 -13.17 -2.86 10.72
C GLU A 29 -14.48 -2.81 11.55
N PRO A 30 -15.26 -3.89 11.60
CA PRO A 30 -16.41 -3.95 12.48
C PRO A 30 -15.95 -3.80 13.93
N ARG A 31 -16.68 -3.00 14.72
CA ARG A 31 -16.39 -2.69 16.14
C ARG A 31 -15.18 -1.79 16.40
N LYS A 32 -14.45 -1.35 15.37
CA LYS A 32 -13.35 -0.38 15.51
C LYS A 32 -13.64 0.88 14.70
N THR A 33 -13.04 1.99 15.11
CA THR A 33 -13.06 3.26 14.34
C THR A 33 -11.97 3.31 13.26
N ASN A 34 -10.98 2.41 13.35
CA ASN A 34 -9.85 2.39 12.43
C ASN A 34 -10.29 1.97 11.00
N ARG A 35 -9.58 2.51 10.01
CA ARG A 35 -9.73 2.19 8.59
C ARG A 35 -8.45 1.55 8.10
N ILE A 36 -8.61 0.44 7.38
CA ILE A 36 -7.51 -0.21 6.70
C ILE A 36 -7.45 0.36 5.28
N TRP A 37 -6.33 0.98 4.95
CA TRP A 37 -6.02 1.34 3.58
C TRP A 37 -5.62 0.08 2.80
N LEU A 38 -6.41 -0.27 1.79
CA LEU A 38 -6.19 -1.46 0.96
C LEU A 38 -5.31 -1.15 -0.25
N GLY A 39 -5.48 0.04 -0.85
CA GLY A 39 -4.60 0.47 -1.94
C GLY A 39 -5.23 1.49 -2.89
N THR A 40 -4.46 1.83 -3.92
CA THR A 40 -4.91 2.61 -5.07
C THR A 40 -4.70 1.84 -6.35
N PHE A 41 -5.71 1.82 -7.22
CA PHE A 41 -5.75 1.01 -8.42
C PHE A 41 -6.09 1.86 -9.65
N PRO A 42 -5.63 1.45 -10.84
CA PRO A 42 -5.89 2.18 -12.09
C PRO A 42 -7.33 2.02 -12.56
N THR A 43 -7.97 0.87 -12.30
CA THR A 43 -9.35 0.58 -12.74
C THR A 43 -10.30 0.42 -11.54
N PRO A 44 -11.58 0.74 -11.73
CA PRO A 44 -12.58 0.55 -10.67
C PRO A 44 -12.78 -0.95 -10.35
N GLU A 45 -12.67 -1.84 -11.34
CA GLU A 45 -12.81 -3.29 -11.18
C GLU A 45 -11.75 -3.87 -10.24
N MET A 46 -10.49 -3.45 -10.39
CA MET A 46 -9.40 -3.86 -9.51
C MET A 46 -9.64 -3.39 -8.07
N ALA A 47 -10.04 -2.14 -7.89
CA ALA A 47 -10.34 -1.58 -6.56
C ALA A 47 -11.53 -2.28 -5.89
N ALA A 48 -12.54 -2.67 -6.67
CA ALA A 48 -13.72 -3.36 -6.19
C ALA A 48 -13.39 -4.81 -5.78
N ALA A 49 -12.56 -5.52 -6.54
CA ALA A 49 -12.10 -6.86 -6.16
C ALA A 49 -11.24 -6.85 -4.89
N ALA A 50 -10.34 -5.87 -4.76
CA ALA A 50 -9.58 -5.65 -3.53
C ALA A 50 -10.51 -5.41 -2.33
N TYR A 51 -11.59 -4.66 -2.51
CA TYR A 51 -12.59 -4.42 -1.46
C TYR A 51 -13.33 -5.71 -1.07
N ASP A 52 -13.69 -6.55 -2.05
CA ASP A 52 -14.43 -7.79 -1.81
C ASP A 52 -13.66 -8.75 -0.91
N VAL A 53 -12.36 -8.93 -1.16
CA VAL A 53 -11.50 -9.76 -0.30
C VAL A 53 -11.45 -9.24 1.12
N ALA A 54 -11.27 -7.93 1.29
CA ALA A 54 -11.24 -7.31 2.60
C ALA A 54 -12.60 -7.43 3.32
N ALA A 55 -13.71 -7.30 2.58
CA ALA A 55 -15.05 -7.47 3.12
C ALA A 55 -15.30 -8.91 3.57
N MET A 56 -14.86 -9.90 2.78
CA MET A 56 -14.92 -11.32 3.13
C MET A 56 -14.10 -11.62 4.39
N ALA A 57 -12.90 -11.06 4.50
CA ALA A 57 -12.03 -11.25 5.66
C ALA A 57 -12.66 -10.72 6.96
N LEU A 58 -13.26 -9.51 6.90
CA LEU A 58 -13.77 -8.82 8.09
C LEU A 58 -15.20 -9.18 8.47
N LYS A 59 -16.08 -9.42 7.50
CA LYS A 59 -17.51 -9.72 7.71
C LYS A 59 -17.84 -11.20 7.54
N GLY A 60 -16.93 -11.99 6.97
CA GLY A 60 -17.18 -13.40 6.68
C GLY A 60 -18.27 -13.60 5.64
N ARG A 61 -19.17 -14.55 5.90
CA ARG A 61 -20.24 -14.95 4.97
C ARG A 61 -21.32 -13.89 4.75
N ASP A 62 -21.42 -12.91 5.65
CA ASP A 62 -22.40 -11.83 5.55
C ASP A 62 -21.86 -10.62 4.75
N ALA A 63 -20.70 -10.77 4.10
CA ALA A 63 -20.11 -9.73 3.26
C ALA A 63 -20.95 -9.50 1.99
N VAL A 64 -21.33 -8.25 1.75
CA VAL A 64 -21.88 -7.81 0.47
C VAL A 64 -20.72 -7.53 -0.47
N LEU A 65 -20.59 -8.34 -1.52
CA LEU A 65 -19.50 -8.28 -2.50
C LEU A 65 -19.96 -7.60 -3.79
N ASN A 66 -19.02 -6.96 -4.48
CA ASN A 66 -19.21 -6.42 -5.81
C ASN A 66 -19.26 -7.53 -6.87
N PHE A 67 -18.48 -8.59 -6.70
CA PHE A 67 -18.37 -9.72 -7.62
C PHE A 67 -18.67 -11.06 -6.91
N PRO A 68 -19.95 -11.38 -6.63
CA PRO A 68 -20.32 -12.62 -5.94
C PRO A 68 -19.88 -13.87 -6.71
N ASP A 69 -19.86 -13.83 -8.05
CA ASP A 69 -19.44 -14.96 -8.89
C ASP A 69 -17.95 -15.31 -8.71
N ARG A 70 -17.15 -14.35 -8.24
CA ARG A 70 -15.69 -14.48 -8.06
C ARG A 70 -15.30 -14.78 -6.62
N ALA A 71 -16.26 -14.79 -5.69
CA ALA A 71 -16.01 -14.97 -4.26
C ALA A 71 -15.21 -16.24 -3.95
N SER A 72 -15.42 -17.32 -4.72
CA SER A 72 -14.72 -18.60 -4.52
C SER A 72 -13.29 -18.62 -5.06
N MET A 73 -12.92 -17.65 -5.90
CA MET A 73 -11.59 -17.55 -6.53
C MET A 73 -10.67 -16.59 -5.77
N TYR A 74 -11.22 -15.80 -4.84
CA TYR A 74 -10.42 -14.81 -4.13
C TYR A 74 -9.42 -15.44 -3.15
N PRO A 75 -8.21 -14.85 -3.03
CA PRO A 75 -7.24 -15.27 -2.05
C PRO A 75 -7.80 -15.05 -0.64
N VAL A 76 -7.67 -16.07 0.21
CA VAL A 76 -8.04 -15.98 1.63
C VAL A 76 -6.83 -15.43 2.38
N PRO A 77 -6.96 -14.32 3.14
CA PRO A 77 -5.86 -13.80 3.94
C PRO A 77 -5.47 -14.77 5.05
N ALA A 78 -4.18 -14.80 5.39
CA ALA A 78 -3.64 -15.70 6.42
C ALA A 78 -4.16 -15.37 7.83
N SER A 79 -4.49 -14.10 8.08
CA SER A 79 -5.08 -13.65 9.34
C SER A 79 -5.96 -12.41 9.15
N ASN A 80 -6.57 -11.95 10.25
CA ASN A 80 -7.33 -10.68 10.29
C ASN A 80 -6.43 -9.45 10.52
N SER A 81 -5.11 -9.59 10.36
CA SER A 81 -4.20 -8.45 10.42
C SER A 81 -4.44 -7.51 9.23
N ALA A 82 -4.17 -6.22 9.41
CA ALA A 82 -4.37 -5.24 8.35
C ALA A 82 -3.45 -5.50 7.14
N ASP A 83 -2.25 -6.03 7.38
CA ASP A 83 -1.26 -6.29 6.33
C ASP A 83 -1.60 -7.56 5.54
N ASP A 84 -2.04 -8.64 6.20
CA ASP A 84 -2.49 -9.85 5.48
C ASP A 84 -3.71 -9.58 4.60
N ILE A 85 -4.65 -8.79 5.12
CA ILE A 85 -5.82 -8.35 4.35
C ILE A 85 -5.39 -7.51 3.15
N ARG A 86 -4.41 -6.60 3.32
CA ARG A 86 -3.89 -5.79 2.23
C ARG A 86 -3.21 -6.65 1.16
N ASN A 87 -2.38 -7.60 1.56
CA ASN A 87 -1.67 -8.50 0.64
C ASN A 87 -2.65 -9.34 -0.18
N ALA A 88 -3.67 -9.93 0.47
CA ALA A 88 -4.72 -10.67 -0.22
C ALA A 88 -5.53 -9.77 -1.16
N ALA A 89 -5.84 -8.54 -0.76
CA ALA A 89 -6.56 -7.57 -1.59
C ALA A 89 -5.77 -7.16 -2.84
N ILE A 90 -4.44 -6.99 -2.73
CA ILE A 90 -3.56 -6.70 -3.87
C ILE A 90 -3.55 -7.88 -4.84
N ALA A 91 -3.34 -9.10 -4.34
CA ALA A 91 -3.36 -10.30 -5.18
C ALA A 91 -4.70 -10.43 -5.94
N ALA A 92 -5.84 -10.18 -5.27
CA ALA A 92 -7.14 -10.18 -5.92
C ALA A 92 -7.29 -9.14 -7.03
N ALA A 93 -6.74 -7.94 -6.84
CA ALA A 93 -6.73 -6.91 -7.86
C ALA A 93 -5.87 -7.32 -9.07
N GLU A 94 -4.73 -7.96 -8.85
CA GLU A 94 -3.88 -8.48 -9.92
C GLU A 94 -4.59 -9.55 -10.76
N PHE A 95 -5.34 -10.45 -10.13
CA PHE A 95 -6.18 -11.43 -10.85
C PHE A 95 -7.21 -10.76 -11.77
N MET A 96 -7.81 -9.64 -11.37
CA MET A 96 -8.73 -8.88 -12.24
C MET A 96 -8.03 -8.26 -13.45
N ASN A 97 -6.78 -7.81 -13.26
CA ASN A 97 -6.00 -7.21 -14.34
C ASN A 97 -5.59 -8.26 -15.38
N ALA A 98 -5.17 -9.44 -14.93
CA ALA A 98 -4.76 -10.55 -15.79
C ALA A 98 -5.87 -11.02 -16.74
N GLU A 99 -7.14 -10.99 -16.29
CA GLU A 99 -8.27 -11.31 -17.16
C GLU A 99 -8.52 -10.22 -18.22
N SER A 100 -8.29 -8.96 -17.87
CA SER A 100 -8.45 -7.82 -18.78
C SER A 100 -7.34 -7.76 -19.84
N THR A 101 -6.12 -8.18 -19.50
CA THR A 101 -4.95 -8.15 -20.40
C THR A 101 -4.89 -9.29 -21.41
N ASN A 102 -5.71 -10.34 -21.26
CA ASN A 102 -5.91 -11.35 -22.32
C ASN A 102 -6.57 -10.79 -23.60
N GLY A 103 -6.91 -9.49 -23.63
CA GLY A 103 -7.41 -8.78 -24.82
C GLY A 103 -6.58 -7.57 -25.28
N ALA A 104 -5.55 -7.12 -24.56
CA ALA A 104 -4.72 -6.00 -24.99
C ALA A 104 -3.38 -5.96 -24.23
N GLY A 105 -2.28 -6.20 -24.95
CA GLY A 105 -0.94 -5.91 -24.46
C GLY A 105 -0.75 -4.41 -24.30
N PHE A 106 -0.52 -3.96 -23.07
CA PHE A 106 -0.01 -2.62 -22.80
C PHE A 106 0.94 -2.67 -21.61
N GLU A 107 2.16 -2.19 -21.84
CA GLU A 107 3.26 -2.14 -20.91
C GLU A 107 2.95 -1.20 -19.76
N VAL A 108 2.91 -1.72 -18.54
CA VAL A 108 2.81 -0.91 -17.33
C VAL A 108 4.24 -0.64 -16.85
N ASN A 109 4.66 0.63 -16.92
CA ASN A 109 5.82 1.12 -16.19
C ASN A 109 5.49 1.09 -14.68
N PRO A 110 6.14 0.25 -13.86
CA PRO A 110 5.89 0.21 -12.43
C PRO A 110 6.68 1.34 -11.78
N SER A 111 6.16 2.56 -11.87
CA SER A 111 6.48 3.57 -10.87
C SER A 111 5.72 3.17 -9.60
N TYR A 112 6.48 2.97 -8.52
CA TYR A 112 6.11 2.35 -7.24
C TYR A 112 6.09 0.81 -7.27
N GLN A 113 7.28 0.20 -7.19
CA GLN A 113 7.51 -1.07 -6.47
C GLN A 113 6.67 -1.01 -5.17
N THR A 114 5.56 -1.73 -4.99
CA THR A 114 5.43 -3.20 -4.91
C THR A 114 6.65 -3.78 -4.23
N ASP A 115 6.51 -4.11 -2.94
CA ASP A 115 7.39 -5.02 -2.21
C ASP A 115 7.89 -6.10 -3.17
N GLN A 116 9.11 -5.92 -3.65
CA GLN A 116 9.93 -7.04 -4.01
C GLN A 116 10.07 -7.80 -2.71
N PHE A 117 9.77 -9.10 -2.71
CA PHE A 117 10.16 -10.00 -1.65
C PHE A 117 11.60 -9.68 -1.25
N LEU A 118 11.78 -8.90 -0.17
CA LEU A 118 13.06 -8.75 0.48
C LEU A 118 13.26 -10.10 1.16
N ASP A 119 14.14 -10.93 0.60
CA ASP A 119 14.59 -12.14 1.28
C ASP A 119 14.90 -11.75 2.72
N GLU A 120 14.14 -12.32 3.67
CA GLU A 120 14.28 -12.01 5.10
C GLU A 120 15.70 -12.35 5.63
N GLU A 121 16.52 -13.07 4.85
CA GLU A 121 17.94 -13.31 5.12
C GLU A 121 18.87 -12.11 4.81
N ALA A 122 18.44 -11.13 4.01
CA ALA A 122 19.27 -9.96 3.66
C ALA A 122 19.21 -8.84 4.72
N ILE A 123 18.12 -8.78 5.49
CA ILE A 123 17.89 -7.71 6.49
C ILE A 123 18.59 -8.04 7.82
N PHE A 124 18.55 -9.29 8.27
CA PHE A 124 19.12 -9.68 9.57
C PHE A 124 20.62 -10.04 9.53
N SER A 125 21.23 -10.21 8.34
CA SER A 125 22.66 -10.53 8.16
C SER A 125 23.51 -9.40 7.55
N MET A 126 23.04 -8.14 7.61
CA MET A 126 23.83 -6.96 7.21
C MET A 126 25.21 -6.80 7.91
N PRO A 127 25.44 -7.26 9.16
CA PRO A 127 26.78 -7.17 9.75
C PRO A 127 27.81 -8.07 9.05
N SER A 128 27.44 -9.30 8.73
CA SER A 128 28.34 -10.30 8.14
C SER A 128 28.67 -9.97 6.68
N LEU A 129 27.69 -9.48 5.92
CA LEU A 129 27.87 -9.08 4.53
C LEU A 129 28.86 -7.90 4.40
N MET A 130 28.76 -6.91 5.28
CA MET A 130 29.64 -5.73 5.28
C MET A 130 31.08 -6.11 5.66
N VAL A 131 31.27 -7.06 6.58
CA VAL A 131 32.58 -7.61 6.96
C VAL A 131 33.20 -8.38 5.79
N ALA A 132 32.45 -9.23 5.10
CA ALA A 132 32.96 -10.01 3.96
C ALA A 132 33.33 -9.13 2.74
N MET A 133 32.54 -8.10 2.44
CA MET A 133 32.88 -7.11 1.41
C MET A 133 34.13 -6.30 1.78
N ALA A 134 34.27 -5.91 3.05
CA ALA A 134 35.43 -5.20 3.54
C ALA A 134 36.70 -6.06 3.49
N GLU A 135 36.61 -7.36 3.83
CA GLU A 135 37.73 -8.31 3.71
C GLU A 135 38.19 -8.48 2.25
N GLY A 136 37.27 -8.72 1.32
CA GLY A 136 37.62 -8.89 -0.11
C GLY A 136 38.28 -7.65 -0.73
N MET A 137 38.02 -6.48 -0.17
CA MET A 137 38.61 -5.20 -0.60
C MET A 137 39.81 -4.75 0.25
N MET A 138 40.21 -5.53 1.27
CA MET A 138 41.25 -5.16 2.26
C MET A 138 40.97 -3.82 2.97
N LEU A 139 39.70 -3.54 3.25
CA LEU A 139 39.25 -2.34 3.96
C LEU A 139 38.75 -2.70 5.36
N SER A 140 38.89 -1.77 6.29
CA SER A 140 38.38 -1.93 7.67
C SER A 140 36.90 -1.56 7.73
N PRO A 141 36.02 -2.41 8.32
CA PRO A 141 34.60 -2.11 8.41
C PRO A 141 34.31 -0.91 9.34
N PRO A 142 33.29 -0.08 9.03
CA PRO A 142 32.99 1.14 9.78
C PRO A 142 32.44 0.82 11.18
N ARG A 143 32.92 1.55 12.20
CA ARG A 143 32.53 1.35 13.60
C ARG A 143 31.37 2.28 13.97
N MET A 144 30.21 1.74 14.31
CA MET A 144 29.07 2.51 14.84
C MET A 144 29.17 2.58 16.37
N ASN A 145 29.80 3.63 16.89
CA ASN A 145 29.51 4.18 18.22
C ASN A 145 29.98 5.65 18.23
N PRO A 146 29.08 6.64 18.40
CA PRO A 146 29.51 8.01 18.66
C PRO A 146 30.05 8.13 20.09
N PRO A 147 31.04 9.01 20.35
CA PRO A 147 31.52 9.26 21.71
C PRO A 147 30.45 9.98 22.54
N PRO A 148 30.44 9.82 23.89
CA PRO A 148 29.54 10.58 24.74
C PRO A 148 29.96 12.05 24.74
N SER A 149 29.05 12.94 24.34
CA SER A 149 29.26 14.39 24.35
C SER A 149 29.22 14.92 25.78
N ASP A 150 30.35 15.41 26.28
CA ASP A 150 30.47 16.08 27.57
C ASP A 150 30.22 17.61 27.41
N TYR A 151 29.33 18.12 28.25
CA TYR A 151 29.00 19.51 28.65
C TYR A 151 29.74 20.73 28.00
N SER A 152 28.98 21.70 27.47
CA SER A 152 28.76 23.05 28.11
C SER A 152 28.29 24.17 27.14
N HIS A 153 27.01 24.56 27.32
CA HIS A 153 26.45 25.92 27.45
C HIS A 153 26.81 27.07 26.47
N ASP A 154 25.81 27.48 25.69
CA ASP A 154 25.74 28.76 24.96
C ASP A 154 25.73 29.99 25.89
N GLN A 155 26.49 31.04 25.55
CA GLN A 155 26.14 32.42 25.94
C GLN A 155 26.39 33.45 24.82
N TYR A 156 25.38 34.30 24.66
CA TYR A 156 25.31 35.63 24.01
C TYR A 156 24.82 35.77 22.55
N TYR A 157 23.49 36.01 22.45
CA TYR A 157 22.77 37.10 21.76
C TYR A 157 23.26 37.55 20.36
N THR A 158 22.53 37.24 19.30
CA THR A 158 21.39 38.01 18.73
C THR A 158 21.80 39.05 17.68
N MET A 159 21.57 38.67 16.41
CA MET A 159 20.98 39.52 15.37
C MET A 159 20.17 38.54 14.50
N GLY A 160 18.90 38.24 14.82
CA GLY A 160 17.76 39.08 14.43
C GLY A 160 17.90 39.47 12.95
N GLN A 161 17.33 38.76 11.99
CA GLN A 161 15.90 38.80 11.70
C GLN A 161 15.45 37.55 10.93
N SER A 162 14.43 36.88 11.46
CA SER A 162 13.68 35.81 10.78
C SER A 162 12.70 36.44 9.80
N LEU A 163 12.90 36.20 8.50
CA LEU A 163 12.04 36.62 7.38
C LEU A 163 10.74 35.80 7.25
N TRP A 164 10.15 35.36 8.37
CA TRP A 164 8.95 34.51 8.37
C TRP A 164 7.86 34.89 9.38
N ASN A 165 7.80 36.15 9.83
CA ASN A 165 6.58 36.69 10.44
C ASN A 165 6.00 37.78 9.53
N HIS A 166 4.79 37.54 9.02
CA HIS A 166 4.00 38.47 8.21
C HIS A 166 3.13 39.39 9.10
N PHE A 167 2.92 40.62 8.62
CA PHE A 167 2.21 41.80 9.16
C PHE A 167 3.00 42.75 10.05
#